data_AF-A0A4U6RIG8-F1
#
_entry.id   AF-A0A4U6RIG8-F1
#
_cell.length_a   1.000
_cell.length_b   1.000
_cell.length_c   1.000
_cell.angle_alpha   90.00
_cell.angle_beta   90.00
_cell.angle_gamma   90.00
#
_symmetry.space_group_name_H-M   'P 1'
#
loop_
_entity.id
_entity.type
_entity.pdbx_description
1 polymer ?
#
loop_
_entity_poly.entity_id
_entity_poly.type
_entity_poly.pdbx_seq_one_letter_code
_entity_poly.pdbx_strand_id
1 'polypeptide(L)'
;MAVRQILTSLVACILCGIITLAPAQAAPRKDTAKEAAKPAPSAAAAAAGGAEPTLIGQFGTWGAYTASPNGKKVCFALAKPSSSKTNPANRPRDPAYAFISTRPAEKVVNEVSIMIGYTVKPGSESTLQVGGGTYAMYTQGDGLWIKNAAEEERMVESMRKSAELTVKAVSAKGTETTDTFSLKGLAQALDRLGQDCRR
;
A
#
# COMPACT_ATOMS: atom_id res chain seq x y z
N MET A 1 -42.38 -10.01 1.33
CA MET A 1 -43.19 -9.48 2.45
C MET A 1 -43.17 -10.51 3.57
N ALA A 2 -42.65 -10.16 4.75
CA ALA A 2 -42.80 -10.93 5.99
C ALA A 2 -42.59 -9.97 7.17
N VAL A 3 -43.47 -10.00 8.17
CA VAL A 3 -43.57 -9.00 9.24
C VAL A 3 -43.58 -9.69 10.60
N ARG A 4 -42.82 -9.12 11.57
CA ARG A 4 -43.00 -9.10 13.05
C ARG A 4 -41.63 -8.70 13.65
N GLN A 5 -41.45 -7.58 14.37
CA GLN A 5 -41.87 -7.30 15.77
C GLN A 5 -41.46 -8.47 16.70
N ILE A 6 -40.74 -8.33 17.82
CA ILE A 6 -40.96 -7.64 19.12
C ILE A 6 -39.54 -7.67 19.82
N LEU A 7 -39.03 -6.79 20.68
CA LEU A 7 -39.56 -6.03 21.84
C LEU A 7 -38.79 -4.70 22.07
N THR A 8 -39.21 -3.89 23.05
CA THR A 8 -38.46 -2.78 23.69
C THR A 8 -38.38 -2.98 25.21
N SER A 9 -37.29 -2.57 25.87
CA SER A 9 -37.23 -2.53 27.34
C SER A 9 -36.63 -1.20 27.84
N LEU A 10 -37.43 -0.46 28.61
CA LEU A 10 -37.08 0.78 29.27
C LEU A 10 -37.30 0.57 30.77
N VAL A 11 -36.32 0.89 31.62
CA VAL A 11 -36.49 0.85 33.09
C VAL A 11 -35.99 2.15 33.67
N ALA A 12 -36.90 2.89 34.30
CA ALA A 12 -36.63 4.06 35.12
C ALA A 12 -37.23 3.82 36.50
N CYS A 13 -36.48 4.14 37.56
CA CYS A 13 -36.96 4.14 38.94
C CYS A 13 -36.90 5.54 39.53
N ILE A 14 -37.82 5.80 40.48
CA ILE A 14 -38.30 7.14 40.82
C ILE A 14 -37.73 7.65 42.16
N LEU A 15 -37.80 8.96 42.31
CA LEU A 15 -37.38 9.80 43.44
C LEU A 15 -37.91 9.34 44.81
N CYS A 16 -37.16 9.67 45.87
CA CYS A 16 -37.69 10.47 46.99
C CYS A 16 -36.52 11.08 47.78
N GLY A 17 -36.65 12.32 48.28
CA GLY A 17 -35.62 13.01 49.06
C GLY A 17 -36.21 13.82 50.21
N ILE A 18 -35.40 14.11 51.24
CA ILE A 18 -35.72 15.03 52.34
C ILE A 18 -34.43 15.75 52.81
N ILE A 19 -34.58 16.96 53.35
CA ILE A 19 -33.52 17.93 53.68
C ILE A 19 -33.34 18.04 55.21
N THR A 20 -32.10 18.19 55.69
CA THR A 20 -31.79 18.80 57.01
C THR A 20 -30.50 19.62 56.98
N LEU A 21 -30.42 20.65 57.83
CA LEU A 21 -29.44 21.76 57.80
C LEU A 21 -28.23 21.59 58.76
N ALA A 22 -27.26 22.51 58.59
CA ALA A 22 -26.31 23.04 59.60
C ALA A 22 -24.89 22.37 59.67
N PRO A 23 -23.86 23.03 60.27
CA PRO A 23 -22.90 23.77 59.43
C PRO A 23 -21.40 23.57 59.74
N ALA A 24 -20.57 24.03 58.78
CA ALA A 24 -19.19 24.52 58.91
C ALA A 24 -18.19 23.88 59.91
N GLN A 25 -17.07 23.36 59.38
CA GLN A 25 -15.74 23.62 59.96
C GLN A 25 -14.56 23.38 58.99
N ALA A 26 -13.51 24.18 59.23
CA ALA A 26 -12.21 24.35 58.58
C ALA A 26 -11.57 23.20 57.75
N ALA A 27 -10.91 23.62 56.66
CA ALA A 27 -9.81 22.92 55.98
C ALA A 27 -8.45 23.17 56.69
N PRO A 28 -7.30 22.69 56.18
CA PRO A 28 -6.96 21.36 55.66
C PRO A 28 -5.71 20.78 56.39
N ARG A 29 -5.37 19.49 56.18
CA ARG A 29 -3.97 18.99 56.33
C ARG A 29 -3.70 17.62 55.69
N LYS A 30 -2.80 17.65 54.71
CA LYS A 30 -1.76 16.67 54.32
C LYS A 30 -2.09 15.18 54.23
N ASP A 31 -2.06 14.70 52.98
CA ASP A 31 -1.26 13.57 52.48
C ASP A 31 -0.99 12.38 53.42
N THR A 32 -1.55 11.20 53.08
CA THR A 32 -0.76 9.97 53.05
C THR A 32 -1.40 8.88 52.16
N ALA A 33 -0.53 8.15 51.48
CA ALA A 33 -0.75 7.12 50.46
C ALA A 33 -1.97 6.17 50.58
N LYS A 34 -2.53 5.79 49.42
CA LYS A 34 -3.00 4.41 49.20
C LYS A 34 -2.77 3.92 47.76
N GLU A 35 -1.83 2.98 47.67
CA GLU A 35 -1.64 1.92 46.69
C GLU A 35 -2.76 1.72 45.63
N ALA A 36 -2.42 1.91 44.35
CA ALA A 36 -3.28 1.64 43.21
C ALA A 36 -2.73 0.48 42.36
N ALA A 37 -3.63 -0.42 41.98
CA ALA A 37 -3.38 -1.73 41.40
C ALA A 37 -2.35 -1.81 40.26
N LYS A 38 -1.53 -2.86 40.31
CA LYS A 38 -0.66 -3.36 39.24
C LYS A 38 -1.45 -3.60 37.93
N PRO A 39 -1.10 -2.97 36.79
CA PRO A 39 -1.71 -3.30 35.51
C PRO A 39 -1.36 -4.74 35.09
N ALA A 40 -2.35 -5.47 34.60
CA ALA A 40 -2.12 -6.74 33.91
C ALA A 40 -1.34 -6.49 32.60
N PRO A 41 -0.49 -7.42 32.14
CA PRO A 41 0.26 -7.24 30.90
C PRO A 41 -0.73 -7.15 29.72
N SER A 42 -0.78 -5.99 29.08
CA SER A 42 -1.45 -5.83 27.80
C SER A 42 -0.81 -6.79 26.80
N ALA A 43 -1.62 -7.64 26.17
CA ALA A 43 -1.15 -8.53 25.14
C ALA A 43 -0.61 -7.68 23.98
N ALA A 44 0.71 -7.68 23.80
CA ALA A 44 1.34 -7.02 22.66
C ALA A 44 0.75 -7.64 21.39
N ALA A 45 0.05 -6.83 20.60
CA ALA A 45 -0.36 -7.23 19.26
C ALA A 45 0.91 -7.64 18.51
N ALA A 46 0.96 -8.89 18.05
CA ALA A 46 2.10 -9.39 17.31
C ALA A 46 2.29 -8.51 16.07
N ALA A 47 3.38 -7.74 16.05
CA ALA A 47 3.79 -7.03 14.85
C ALA A 47 3.93 -8.08 13.74
N ALA A 48 3.18 -7.92 12.66
CA ALA A 48 3.27 -8.81 11.51
C ALA A 48 4.66 -8.66 10.89
N GLY A 49 5.56 -9.57 11.27
CA GLY A 49 6.99 -9.53 10.95
C GLY A 49 7.27 -9.82 9.48
N GLY A 50 6.90 -8.90 8.58
CA GLY A 50 7.51 -8.79 7.27
C GLY A 50 8.93 -8.27 7.43
N ALA A 51 9.93 -9.07 7.10
CA ALA A 51 11.31 -8.59 7.01
C ALA A 51 11.38 -7.46 5.97
N GLU A 52 11.93 -6.31 6.33
CA GLU A 52 12.07 -5.17 5.42
C GLU A 52 12.90 -5.57 4.18
N PRO A 53 12.53 -5.10 2.97
CA PRO A 53 13.29 -5.42 1.76
C PRO A 53 14.74 -4.94 1.84
N THR A 54 15.67 -5.87 1.66
CA THR A 54 17.12 -5.58 1.63
C THR A 54 17.52 -5.08 0.24
N LEU A 55 18.11 -3.89 0.16
CA LEU A 55 18.71 -3.36 -1.07
C LEU A 55 19.97 -4.18 -1.43
N ILE A 56 20.02 -4.70 -2.66
CA ILE A 56 21.12 -5.53 -3.21
C ILE A 56 21.87 -4.86 -4.38
N GLY A 57 21.45 -3.65 -4.77
CA GLY A 57 22.14 -2.78 -5.73
C GLY A 57 21.29 -1.58 -6.15
N GLN A 58 21.93 -0.47 -6.51
CA GLN A 58 21.27 0.72 -7.06
C GLN A 58 21.84 1.00 -8.45
N PHE A 59 20.98 1.11 -9.45
CA PHE A 59 21.35 1.23 -10.86
C PHE A 59 20.54 2.36 -11.50
N GLY A 60 21.15 3.54 -11.62
CA GLY A 60 20.43 4.74 -12.07
C GLY A 60 19.22 5.03 -11.18
N THR A 61 18.03 5.08 -11.76
CA THR A 61 16.76 5.31 -11.03
C THR A 61 16.18 4.05 -10.37
N TRP A 62 16.75 2.87 -10.64
CA TRP A 62 16.22 1.58 -10.20
C TRP A 62 17.01 1.00 -9.03
N GLY A 63 16.33 0.74 -7.92
CA GLY A 63 16.85 -0.08 -6.83
C GLY A 63 16.50 -1.55 -7.04
N ALA A 64 17.45 -2.45 -6.83
CA ALA A 64 17.25 -3.89 -6.80
C ALA A 64 17.15 -4.37 -5.35
N TYR A 65 16.13 -5.16 -5.02
CA TYR A 65 15.80 -5.58 -3.66
C TYR A 65 15.53 -7.09 -3.55
N THR A 66 15.74 -7.62 -2.35
CA THR A 66 15.26 -8.96 -1.95
C THR A 66 14.43 -8.85 -0.68
N ALA A 67 13.36 -9.64 -0.60
CA ALA A 67 12.58 -9.87 0.61
C ALA A 67 12.29 -11.37 0.77
N SER A 68 11.92 -11.80 1.98
CA SER A 68 11.50 -13.18 2.26
C SER A 68 10.21 -13.25 3.08
N PRO A 69 9.09 -12.64 2.62
CA PRO A 69 7.81 -12.71 3.32
C PRO A 69 7.40 -14.17 3.56
N ASN A 70 7.10 -14.53 4.82
CA ASN A 70 6.77 -15.89 5.23
C ASN A 70 7.80 -16.95 4.77
N GLY A 71 9.09 -16.58 4.70
CA GLY A 71 10.18 -17.44 4.24
C GLY A 71 10.24 -17.67 2.72
N LYS A 72 9.31 -17.12 1.93
CA LYS A 72 9.30 -17.23 0.46
C LYS A 72 10.11 -16.08 -0.14
N LYS A 73 11.18 -16.40 -0.87
CA LYS A 73 12.03 -15.39 -1.51
C LYS A 73 11.28 -14.63 -2.61
N VAL A 74 11.42 -13.30 -2.59
CA VAL A 74 10.97 -12.37 -3.62
C VAL A 74 12.15 -11.47 -3.98
N CYS A 75 12.43 -11.32 -5.27
CA CYS A 75 13.38 -10.31 -5.78
C CYS A 75 12.62 -9.32 -6.64
N PHE A 76 12.89 -8.02 -6.50
CA PHE A 76 12.20 -6.99 -7.29
C PHE A 76 13.08 -5.78 -7.58
N ALA A 77 12.87 -5.19 -8.76
CA ALA A 77 13.42 -3.89 -9.13
C ALA A 77 12.33 -2.84 -8.91
N LEU A 78 12.68 -1.70 -8.30
CA LEU A 78 11.75 -0.63 -7.96
C LEU A 78 12.28 0.72 -8.46
N ALA A 79 11.39 1.51 -9.09
CA ALA A 79 11.66 2.91 -9.44
C ALA A 79 10.46 3.81 -9.10
N LYS A 80 10.76 5.08 -8.76
CA LYS A 80 9.78 6.17 -8.76
C LYS A 80 9.67 6.77 -10.18
N PRO A 81 8.55 7.40 -10.56
CA PRO A 81 8.46 8.12 -11.81
C PRO A 81 9.43 9.31 -11.83
N SER A 82 10.05 9.56 -12.98
CA SER A 82 10.86 10.76 -13.24
C SER A 82 10.00 11.98 -13.56
N SER A 83 8.74 11.79 -13.95
CA SER A 83 7.74 12.85 -14.05
C SER A 83 6.35 12.30 -13.75
N SER A 84 5.50 13.10 -13.11
CA SER A 84 4.09 12.78 -12.89
C SER A 84 3.24 14.00 -13.21
N LYS A 85 2.24 13.81 -14.07
CA LYS A 85 1.29 14.84 -14.50
C LYS A 85 -0.12 14.42 -14.14
N THR A 86 -0.94 15.38 -13.73
CA THR A 86 -2.35 15.20 -13.39
C THR A 86 -3.22 16.10 -14.27
N ASN A 87 -4.40 15.64 -14.65
CA ASN A 87 -5.44 16.45 -15.28
C ASN A 87 -6.76 16.29 -14.48
N PRO A 88 -7.32 17.35 -13.88
CA PRO A 88 -6.74 18.70 -13.76
C PRO A 88 -5.39 18.70 -13.01
N ALA A 89 -4.59 19.76 -13.16
CA ALA A 89 -3.25 19.83 -12.57
C ALA A 89 -3.27 19.86 -11.02
N ASN A 90 -2.12 19.53 -10.44
CA ASN A 90 -1.81 19.59 -9.00
C ASN A 90 -2.77 18.81 -8.10
N ARG A 91 -3.28 17.65 -8.56
CA ARG A 91 -4.11 16.77 -7.74
C ARG A 91 -3.26 15.91 -6.81
N PRO A 92 -3.56 15.87 -5.49
CA PRO A 92 -2.81 15.06 -4.54
C PRO A 92 -3.12 13.57 -4.70
N ARG A 93 -2.11 12.74 -4.47
CA ARG A 93 -2.17 11.27 -4.43
C ARG A 93 -0.99 10.72 -3.62
N ASP A 94 -1.02 9.42 -3.32
CA ASP A 94 0.12 8.74 -2.72
C ASP A 94 1.25 8.53 -3.75
N PRO A 95 2.50 8.24 -3.31
CA PRO A 95 3.62 8.07 -4.22
C PRO A 95 3.44 6.86 -5.15
N ALA A 96 3.67 7.06 -6.45
CA ALA A 96 3.64 5.99 -7.43
C ALA A 96 5.00 5.28 -7.57
N TYR A 97 4.96 4.00 -7.91
CA TYR A 97 6.11 3.11 -8.04
C TYR A 97 5.90 2.11 -9.18
N ALA A 98 6.96 1.88 -9.97
CA ALA A 98 7.03 0.76 -10.90
C ALA A 98 7.86 -0.36 -10.27
N PHE A 99 7.35 -1.59 -10.38
CA PHE A 99 7.99 -2.82 -9.91
C PHE A 99 8.19 -3.77 -11.08
N ILE A 100 9.30 -4.52 -11.05
CA ILE A 100 9.46 -5.74 -11.84
C ILE A 100 9.90 -6.85 -10.88
N SER A 101 9.08 -7.89 -10.74
CA SER A 101 9.17 -8.86 -9.65
C SER A 101 9.41 -10.29 -10.13
N THR A 102 10.23 -11.02 -9.39
CA THR A 102 10.45 -12.47 -9.55
C THR A 102 10.17 -13.16 -8.22
N ARG A 103 9.26 -14.13 -8.23
CA ARG A 103 8.81 -14.92 -7.08
C ARG A 103 9.01 -16.42 -7.40
N PRO A 104 10.20 -16.99 -7.16
CA PRO A 104 10.51 -18.37 -7.56
C PRO A 104 9.54 -19.41 -6.98
N ALA A 105 9.09 -19.21 -5.74
CA ALA A 105 8.12 -20.09 -5.07
C ALA A 105 6.73 -20.12 -5.75
N GLU A 106 6.41 -19.13 -6.58
CA GLU A 106 5.17 -19.02 -7.35
C GLU A 106 5.38 -19.27 -8.85
N LYS A 107 6.63 -19.53 -9.27
CA LYS A 107 7.07 -19.61 -10.69
C LYS A 107 6.81 -18.34 -11.50
N VAL A 108 6.70 -17.19 -10.83
CA VAL A 108 6.53 -15.88 -11.46
C VAL A 108 7.90 -15.24 -11.70
N VAL A 109 8.12 -14.75 -12.92
CA VAL A 109 9.38 -14.13 -13.35
C VAL A 109 9.05 -12.86 -14.12
N ASN A 110 9.77 -11.78 -13.85
CA ASN A 110 9.64 -10.49 -14.55
C ASN A 110 8.23 -9.86 -14.53
N GLU A 111 7.37 -10.17 -13.55
CA GLU A 111 6.01 -9.59 -13.44
C GLU A 111 6.11 -8.08 -13.25
N VAL A 112 5.46 -7.31 -14.14
CA VAL A 112 5.48 -5.86 -14.11
C VAL A 112 4.20 -5.33 -13.47
N SER A 113 4.38 -4.56 -12.41
CA SER A 113 3.26 -3.92 -11.71
C SER A 113 3.55 -2.47 -11.35
N ILE A 114 2.52 -1.64 -11.36
CA ILE A 114 2.59 -0.22 -11.00
C ILE A 114 1.67 0.01 -9.80
N MET A 115 2.21 0.50 -8.69
CA MET A 115 1.39 1.14 -7.67
C MET A 115 1.17 2.59 -8.10
N ILE A 116 -0.07 2.99 -8.37
CA ILE A 116 -0.41 4.31 -8.93
C ILE A 116 -0.71 5.36 -7.85
N GLY A 117 -0.82 4.94 -6.57
CA GLY A 117 -1.05 5.82 -5.44
C GLY A 117 -2.48 6.38 -5.33
N TYR A 118 -3.46 5.74 -5.98
CA TYR A 118 -4.89 6.06 -5.84
C TYR A 118 -5.76 4.91 -6.35
N THR A 119 -7.00 4.81 -5.88
CA THR A 119 -7.99 3.87 -6.44
C THR A 119 -8.38 4.26 -7.87
N VAL A 120 -8.15 3.35 -8.83
CA VAL A 120 -8.48 3.57 -10.25
C VAL A 120 -9.99 3.50 -10.49
N LYS A 121 -10.50 4.25 -11.46
CA LYS A 121 -11.92 4.26 -11.85
C LYS A 121 -12.33 2.90 -12.42
N PRO A 122 -13.34 2.21 -11.84
CA PRO A 122 -13.85 0.95 -12.40
C PRO A 122 -14.27 1.11 -13.86
N GLY A 123 -13.87 0.16 -14.71
CA GLY A 123 -14.17 0.18 -16.15
C GLY A 123 -13.40 1.23 -16.96
N SER A 124 -12.49 2.01 -16.36
CA SER A 124 -11.59 2.87 -17.14
C SER A 124 -10.44 2.06 -17.75
N GLU A 125 -9.95 2.51 -18.90
CA GLU A 125 -8.75 1.95 -19.48
C GLU A 125 -7.50 2.54 -18.82
N SER A 126 -6.60 1.66 -18.39
CA SER A 126 -5.26 2.02 -17.96
C SER A 126 -4.25 1.39 -18.92
N THR A 127 -3.18 2.09 -19.24
CA THR A 127 -2.23 1.71 -20.30
C THR A 127 -0.80 1.94 -19.89
N LEU A 128 0.10 1.06 -20.31
CA LEU A 128 1.55 1.25 -20.24
C LEU A 128 2.11 1.34 -21.67
N GLN A 129 2.90 2.37 -21.96
CA GLN A 129 3.62 2.56 -23.22
C GLN A 129 5.13 2.45 -23.04
N VAL A 130 5.79 1.62 -23.84
CA VAL A 130 7.26 1.46 -23.85
C VAL A 130 7.74 0.89 -25.19
N GLY A 131 8.86 1.40 -25.71
CA GLY A 131 9.49 0.88 -26.93
C GLY A 131 8.59 0.90 -28.17
N GLY A 132 7.63 1.83 -28.24
CA GLY A 132 6.61 1.89 -29.30
C GLY A 132 5.41 0.94 -29.10
N GLY A 133 5.47 0.00 -28.15
CA GLY A 133 4.34 -0.83 -27.75
C GLY A 133 3.39 -0.09 -26.80
N THR A 134 2.11 -0.46 -26.83
CA THR A 134 1.09 -0.06 -25.85
C THR A 134 0.42 -1.31 -25.30
N TYR A 135 0.41 -1.44 -23.98
CA TYR A 135 -0.07 -2.60 -23.25
C TYR A 135 -1.25 -2.18 -22.37
N ALA A 136 -2.36 -2.91 -22.46
CA ALA A 136 -3.54 -2.64 -21.63
C ALA A 136 -3.34 -3.22 -20.23
N MET A 137 -3.66 -2.44 -19.19
CA MET A 137 -3.48 -2.82 -17.79
C MET A 137 -4.83 -3.16 -17.13
N TYR A 138 -4.88 -4.23 -16.32
CA TYR A 138 -5.96 -4.42 -15.35
C TYR A 138 -5.59 -3.75 -14.03
N THR A 139 -6.59 -3.48 -13.20
CA THR A 139 -6.47 -2.67 -11.99
C THR A 139 -7.06 -3.40 -10.79
N GLN A 140 -6.39 -3.39 -9.65
CA GLN A 140 -6.93 -3.87 -8.38
C GLN A 140 -6.44 -2.94 -7.25
N GLY A 141 -7.38 -2.22 -6.63
CA GLY A 141 -7.03 -1.16 -5.66
C GLY A 141 -6.31 0.00 -6.36
N ASP A 142 -5.06 0.23 -5.96
CA ASP A 142 -4.12 1.16 -6.59
C ASP A 142 -3.05 0.46 -7.45
N GLY A 143 -3.07 -0.88 -7.52
CA GLY A 143 -2.17 -1.67 -8.35
C GLY A 143 -2.66 -1.81 -9.79
N LEU A 144 -1.74 -1.75 -10.74
CA LEU A 144 -1.93 -2.03 -12.17
C LEU A 144 -0.97 -3.14 -12.61
N TRP A 145 -1.45 -4.06 -13.44
CA TRP A 145 -0.69 -5.16 -14.05
C TRP A 145 -1.12 -5.34 -15.51
N ILE A 146 -0.30 -5.99 -16.35
CA ILE A 146 -0.66 -6.23 -17.76
C ILE A 146 -1.87 -7.17 -17.86
N LYS A 147 -2.84 -6.87 -18.73
CA LYS A 147 -4.00 -7.75 -19.01
C LYS A 147 -3.61 -9.08 -19.65
N ASN A 148 -2.58 -9.07 -20.48
CA ASN A 148 -2.09 -10.23 -21.22
C ASN A 148 -0.67 -10.60 -20.75
N ALA A 149 -0.56 -11.57 -19.84
CA ALA A 149 0.74 -12.04 -19.35
C ALA A 149 1.66 -12.60 -20.45
N ALA A 150 1.11 -13.04 -21.60
CA ALA A 150 1.92 -13.49 -22.74
C ALA A 150 2.71 -12.36 -23.44
N GLU A 151 2.37 -11.10 -23.17
CA GLU A 151 3.10 -9.92 -23.67
C GLU A 151 4.20 -9.45 -22.72
N GLU A 152 4.24 -9.95 -21.49
CA GLU A 152 5.05 -9.39 -20.40
C GLU A 152 6.56 -9.49 -20.65
N GLU A 153 7.05 -10.66 -21.06
CA GLU A 153 8.48 -10.84 -21.37
C GLU A 153 8.93 -9.94 -22.53
N ARG A 154 8.09 -9.79 -23.57
CA ARG A 154 8.34 -8.85 -24.68
C ARG A 154 8.34 -7.40 -24.19
N MET A 155 7.44 -7.04 -23.28
CA MET A 155 7.40 -5.70 -22.69
C MET A 155 8.67 -5.43 -21.89
N VAL A 156 9.13 -6.39 -21.08
CA VAL A 156 10.36 -6.28 -20.28
C VAL A 156 11.60 -6.20 -21.16
N GLU A 157 11.65 -6.93 -22.27
CA GLU A 157 12.66 -6.71 -23.31
C GLU A 157 12.65 -5.30 -23.90
N SER A 158 11.47 -4.76 -24.22
CA SER A 158 11.31 -3.37 -24.68
C SER A 158 11.74 -2.38 -23.60
N MET A 159 11.45 -2.64 -22.32
CA MET A 159 11.87 -1.82 -21.19
C MET A 159 13.40 -1.82 -21.01
N ARG A 160 14.06 -2.97 -21.16
CA ARG A 160 15.54 -3.09 -21.13
C ARG A 160 16.24 -2.27 -22.23
N LYS A 161 15.55 -2.00 -23.34
CA LYS A 161 16.08 -1.34 -24.56
C LYS A 161 15.62 0.12 -24.73
N SER A 162 14.69 0.61 -23.90
CA SER A 162 14.09 1.95 -24.02
C SER A 162 14.66 2.94 -23.00
N ALA A 163 14.52 4.24 -23.26
CA ALA A 163 14.95 5.29 -22.32
C ALA A 163 13.93 5.57 -21.20
N GLU A 164 12.64 5.42 -21.51
CA GLU A 164 11.52 5.67 -20.61
C GLU A 164 10.31 4.79 -20.92
N LEU A 165 9.43 4.64 -19.93
CA LEU A 165 8.06 4.14 -20.10
C LEU A 165 7.06 5.19 -19.62
N THR A 166 5.84 5.16 -20.15
CA THR A 166 4.73 5.99 -19.67
C THR A 166 3.58 5.12 -19.19
N VAL A 167 2.94 5.49 -18.08
CA VAL A 167 1.71 4.88 -17.56
C VAL A 167 0.62 5.93 -17.56
N LYS A 168 -0.57 5.57 -18.05
CA LYS A 168 -1.78 6.40 -17.98
C LYS A 168 -2.91 5.65 -17.31
N ALA A 169 -3.65 6.33 -16.46
CA ALA A 169 -4.81 5.81 -15.74
C ALA A 169 -5.73 6.96 -15.30
N VAL A 170 -6.95 6.63 -14.88
CA VAL A 170 -7.93 7.60 -14.39
C VAL A 170 -8.37 7.22 -12.98
N SER A 171 -8.23 8.11 -12.00
CA SER A 171 -8.66 7.85 -10.63
C SER A 171 -10.19 7.75 -10.54
N ALA A 172 -10.69 7.08 -9.49
CA ALA A 172 -12.12 7.00 -9.20
C ALA A 172 -12.79 8.38 -9.04
N LYS A 173 -12.00 9.44 -8.79
CA LYS A 173 -12.43 10.85 -8.72
C LYS A 173 -12.38 11.58 -10.08
N GLY A 174 -12.11 10.87 -11.18
CA GLY A 174 -12.03 11.42 -12.53
C GLY A 174 -10.75 12.20 -12.84
N THR A 175 -9.69 12.07 -12.04
CA THR A 175 -8.38 12.68 -12.36
C THR A 175 -7.60 11.75 -13.27
N GLU A 176 -7.21 12.22 -14.45
CA GLU A 176 -6.31 11.50 -15.33
C GLU A 176 -4.87 11.70 -14.83
N THR A 177 -4.04 10.65 -14.86
CA THR A 177 -2.60 10.77 -14.58
C THR A 177 -1.77 10.27 -15.76
N THR A 178 -0.60 10.87 -15.93
CA THR A 178 0.44 10.43 -16.86
C THR A 178 1.76 10.41 -16.11
N ASP A 179 2.28 9.21 -15.87
CA ASP A 179 3.51 8.97 -15.13
C ASP A 179 4.58 8.45 -16.07
N THR A 180 5.71 9.15 -16.13
CA THR A 180 6.87 8.74 -16.93
C THR A 180 7.94 8.21 -15.99
N PHE A 181 8.45 7.01 -16.23
CA PHE A 181 9.57 6.43 -15.47
C PHE A 181 10.78 6.31 -16.39
N SER A 182 11.94 6.79 -15.93
CA SER A 182 13.20 6.51 -16.61
C SER A 182 13.56 5.04 -16.47
N LEU A 183 13.99 4.43 -17.57
CA LEU A 183 14.46 3.05 -17.64
C LEU A 183 15.99 2.95 -17.48
N LYS A 184 16.68 4.08 -17.26
CA LYS A 184 18.13 4.14 -17.06
C LYS A 184 18.55 3.31 -15.85
N GLY A 185 19.23 2.20 -16.12
CA GLY A 185 19.73 1.26 -15.11
C GLY A 185 18.84 0.03 -14.88
N LEU A 186 17.66 -0.06 -15.52
CA LEU A 186 16.75 -1.19 -15.33
C LEU A 186 17.40 -2.52 -15.72
N ALA A 187 18.08 -2.58 -16.87
CA ALA A 187 18.70 -3.81 -17.35
C ALA A 187 19.68 -4.39 -16.31
N GLN A 188 20.56 -3.53 -15.77
CA GLN A 188 21.52 -3.89 -14.73
C GLN A 188 20.83 -4.32 -13.42
N ALA A 189 19.73 -3.65 -13.04
CA ALA A 189 18.94 -4.03 -11.87
C ALA A 189 18.35 -5.44 -12.04
N LEU A 190 17.71 -5.73 -13.18
CA LEU A 190 17.15 -7.04 -13.49
C LEU A 190 18.22 -8.14 -13.58
N ASP A 191 19.40 -7.83 -14.13
CA ASP A 191 20.51 -8.77 -14.21
C ASP A 191 21.04 -9.11 -12.81
N ARG A 192 21.08 -8.14 -11.89
CA ARG A 192 21.37 -8.38 -10.47
C ARG A 192 20.31 -9.28 -9.82
N LEU A 193 19.01 -9.02 -10.03
CA LEU A 193 17.95 -9.92 -9.52
C LEU A 193 18.10 -11.35 -10.07
N GLY A 194 18.47 -11.48 -11.34
CA GLY A 194 18.69 -12.77 -12.01
C GLY A 194 19.83 -13.59 -11.38
N GLN A 195 20.81 -12.94 -10.74
CA GLN A 195 21.86 -13.63 -9.97
C GLN A 195 21.35 -14.11 -8.61
N ASP A 196 20.54 -13.31 -7.91
CA ASP A 196 20.09 -13.66 -6.55
C ASP A 196 18.86 -14.58 -6.53
N CYS A 197 17.94 -14.46 -7.49
CA CYS A 197 16.71 -15.25 -7.56
C CYS A 197 16.75 -16.46 -8.50
N ARG A 198 17.88 -16.75 -9.17
CA ARG A 198 18.12 -18.07 -9.78
C ARG A 198 18.44 -19.12 -8.70
N ARG A 199 17.41 -19.64 -8.04
CA ARG A 199 17.43 -20.89 -7.26
C ARG A 199 16.07 -21.57 -7.36
#